data_AF-A0A4Y2IGQ3-F1
#
_entry.id   AF-A0A4Y2IGQ3-F1
#
_cell.length_a   1.000
_cell.length_b   1.000
_cell.length_c   1.000
_cell.angle_alpha   90.00
_cell.angle_beta   90.00
_cell.angle_gamma   90.00
#
_symmetry.space_group_name_H-M   'P 1'
#
loop_
_entity.id
_entity.type
_entity.pdbx_description
1 polymer ?
#
loop_
_entity_poly.entity_id
_entity_poly.type
_entity_poly.pdbx_seq_one_letter_code
_entity_poly.pdbx_strand_id
1 'polypeptide(L)'
;MSNESPAGGAAAKTHINNWESARNKIARQITKAPWFVRNKQIQKELKLTPIPDYFKKLAISFFHKLDSSANTAIAEIPKYDPLEPKKKRRPRTLLINA
;
A
#
# COMPACT_ATOMS: atom_id res chain seq x y z
N MET A 1 10.20 8.25 13.59
CA MET A 1 8.76 8.50 13.42
C MET A 1 8.40 8.20 11.96
N SER A 2 7.84 7.02 11.68
CA SER A 2 7.46 6.61 10.32
C SER A 2 6.09 7.19 9.95
N ASN A 3 6.03 7.95 8.86
CA ASN A 3 4.79 8.48 8.29
C ASN A 3 4.01 7.35 7.60
N GLU A 4 3.26 6.56 8.36
CA GLU A 4 2.38 5.50 7.88
C GLU A 4 1.00 6.08 7.55
N SER A 5 0.90 6.81 6.44
CA SER A 5 -0.38 7.24 5.88
C SER A 5 -0.79 6.34 4.71
N PRO A 6 -2.09 6.09 4.45
CA PRO A 6 -2.62 5.51 3.19
C PRO A 6 -2.01 6.10 1.91
N ALA A 7 -1.63 7.38 1.97
CA ALA A 7 -0.95 8.14 0.93
C ALA A 7 0.54 7.78 0.75
N GLY A 8 1.14 7.08 1.70
CA GLY A 8 2.56 6.76 1.76
C GLY A 8 3.00 5.58 0.87
N GLY A 9 2.20 5.13 -0.11
CA GLY A 9 2.60 4.04 -1.01
C GLY A 9 3.83 4.34 -1.88
N ALA A 10 4.30 5.60 -1.91
CA ALA A 10 5.65 5.97 -2.37
C ALA A 10 6.73 5.74 -1.29
N ALA A 11 6.53 4.76 -0.40
CA ALA A 11 7.49 4.41 0.63
C ALA A 11 8.79 3.89 -0.01
N ALA A 12 9.93 4.25 0.60
CA ALA A 12 11.21 3.68 0.19
C ALA A 12 11.14 2.14 0.23
N LYS A 13 11.78 1.47 -0.74
CA LYS A 13 11.78 0.01 -0.92
C LYS A 13 12.07 -0.76 0.39
N THR A 14 12.85 -0.15 1.29
CA THR A 14 13.16 -0.65 2.63
C THR A 14 11.92 -0.87 3.50
N HIS A 15 10.97 0.08 3.52
CA HIS A 15 9.76 -0.07 4.33
C HIS A 15 8.87 -1.19 3.80
N ILE A 16 8.69 -1.29 2.49
CA ILE A 16 7.92 -2.38 1.87
C ILE A 16 8.52 -3.74 2.23
N ASN A 17 9.84 -3.88 2.15
CA ASN A 17 10.54 -5.12 2.53
C ASN A 17 10.35 -5.47 4.01
N ASN A 18 10.31 -4.48 4.91
CA ASN A 18 10.06 -4.71 6.33
C ASN A 18 8.64 -5.22 6.56
N TRP A 19 7.64 -4.62 5.90
CA TRP A 19 6.26 -5.10 5.94
C TRP A 19 6.10 -6.51 5.37
N GLU A 20 6.77 -6.82 4.26
CA GLU A 20 6.77 -8.17 3.67
C GLU A 20 7.39 -9.18 4.62
N SER A 21 8.49 -8.82 5.29
CA SER A 21 9.15 -9.65 6.29
C SER A 21 8.27 -9.92 7.50
N ALA A 22 7.59 -8.90 8.02
CA ALA A 22 6.65 -9.05 9.14
C ALA A 22 5.47 -9.96 8.76
N ARG A 23 4.87 -9.73 7.58
CA ARG A 23 3.78 -10.58 7.06
C ARG A 23 4.21 -12.03 6.89
N ASN A 24 5.40 -12.28 6.36
CA ASN A 24 5.93 -13.63 6.18
C ASN A 24 6.11 -14.36 7.52
N LYS A 25 6.57 -13.65 8.56
CA LYS A 25 6.67 -14.22 9.91
C LYS A 25 5.31 -14.62 10.46
N ILE A 26 4.32 -13.72 10.36
CA ILE A 26 2.95 -13.98 10.82
C ILE A 26 2.32 -15.15 10.06
N ALA A 27 2.44 -15.18 8.73
CA ALA A 27 1.93 -16.26 7.91
C ALA A 27 2.51 -17.62 8.32
N ARG A 28 3.83 -17.70 8.55
CA ARG A 28 4.49 -18.92 9.03
C ARG A 28 4.02 -19.35 10.42
N GLN A 29 3.78 -18.41 11.32
CA GLN A 29 3.27 -18.70 12.67
C GLN A 29 1.86 -19.29 12.61
N ILE A 30 0.98 -18.72 11.79
CA ILE A 30 -0.40 -19.18 11.62
C ILE A 30 -0.44 -20.60 11.02
N THR A 31 0.35 -20.86 9.98
CA THR A 31 0.37 -22.17 9.31
C THR A 31 1.23 -23.21 10.03
N LYS A 32 1.94 -22.81 11.09
CA LYS A 32 2.96 -23.63 11.78
C LYS A 32 3.95 -24.29 10.81
N ALA A 33 4.30 -23.58 9.73
CA ALA A 33 5.12 -24.15 8.68
C ALA A 33 6.58 -24.33 9.14
N PRO A 34 7.23 -25.45 8.81
CA PRO A 34 8.64 -25.68 9.14
C PRO A 34 9.57 -24.74 8.34
N TRP A 35 10.84 -24.67 8.73
CA TRP A 35 11.80 -23.69 8.17
C TRP A 35 12.11 -23.92 6.70
N PHE A 36 12.03 -25.17 6.22
CA PHE A 36 12.32 -25.54 4.83
C PHE A 36 11.17 -25.21 3.86
N VAL A 37 9.99 -24.84 4.35
CA VAL A 37 8.88 -24.41 3.49
C VAL A 37 9.09 -22.98 3.05
N ARG A 38 9.15 -22.76 1.74
CA ARG A 38 9.35 -21.43 1.14
C ARG A 38 8.16 -20.51 1.42
N ASN A 39 8.43 -19.25 1.75
CA ASN A 39 7.40 -18.22 1.95
C ASN A 39 6.41 -18.10 0.78
N LYS A 40 6.89 -18.25 -0.47
CA LYS A 40 6.05 -18.22 -1.68
C LYS A 40 4.97 -19.32 -1.67
N GLN A 41 5.29 -20.50 -1.14
CA GLN A 41 4.33 -21.60 -1.03
C GLN A 41 3.23 -21.27 -0.01
N ILE A 42 3.63 -20.80 1.17
CA ILE A 42 2.72 -20.39 2.26
C ILE A 42 1.79 -19.26 1.79
N GLN A 43 2.34 -18.27 1.08
CA GLN A 43 1.54 -17.18 0.51
C GLN A 43 0.51 -17.67 -0.51
N LYS A 44 0.89 -18.63 -1.36
CA LYS A 44 -0.02 -19.23 -2.36
C LYS A 44 -1.15 -20.02 -1.68
N GLU A 45 -0.83 -20.80 -0.66
CA GLU A 45 -1.81 -21.56 0.12
C GLU A 45 -2.79 -20.66 0.86
N LEU A 46 -2.27 -19.58 1.47
CA LEU A 46 -3.09 -18.56 2.15
C LEU A 46 -3.78 -17.58 1.18
N LYS A 47 -3.61 -17.74 -0.15
CA LYS A 47 -4.15 -16.85 -1.19
C LYS A 47 -3.87 -15.36 -0.91
N LEU A 48 -2.69 -15.07 -0.38
CA LEU A 48 -2.28 -13.74 0.04
C LEU A 48 -1.99 -12.85 -1.17
N THR A 49 -2.68 -11.73 -1.30
CA THR A 49 -2.39 -10.71 -2.33
C THR A 49 -1.04 -10.03 -2.06
N PRO A 50 -0.26 -9.62 -3.06
CA PRO A 50 0.96 -8.85 -2.84
C PRO A 50 0.71 -7.59 -1.98
N ILE A 51 1.67 -7.25 -1.12
CA ILE A 51 1.62 -6.01 -0.31
C ILE A 51 1.41 -4.74 -1.17
N PRO A 52 2.12 -4.53 -2.29
CA PRO A 52 1.88 -3.34 -3.11
C PRO A 52 0.45 -3.24 -3.61
N ASP A 53 -0.18 -4.36 -4.00
CA ASP A 53 -1.56 -4.35 -4.50
C ASP A 53 -2.58 -4.04 -3.40
N TYR A 54 -2.31 -4.49 -2.17
CA TYR A 54 -3.11 -4.07 -1.01
C TYR A 54 -3.05 -2.56 -0.80
N PHE A 55 -1.85 -1.97 -0.81
CA PHE A 55 -1.69 -0.52 -0.68
C PHE A 55 -2.32 0.25 -1.84
N LYS A 56 -2.25 -0.27 -3.07
CA LYS A 56 -2.96 0.31 -4.23
C LYS A 56 -4.46 0.35 -3.98
N LYS A 57 -5.08 -0.79 -3.63
CA LYS A 57 -6.53 -0.87 -3.38
C LYS A 57 -6.94 0.10 -2.25
N LEU A 58 -6.14 0.17 -1.20
CA LEU A 58 -6.38 1.05 -0.08
C LEU A 58 -6.28 2.53 -0.50
N ALA A 59 -5.24 2.91 -1.25
CA ALA A 59 -5.07 4.25 -1.78
C ALA A 59 -6.23 4.66 -2.71
N ILE A 60 -6.64 3.78 -3.63
CA ILE A 60 -7.79 4.02 -4.52
C ILE A 60 -9.05 4.28 -3.71
N SER A 61 -9.35 3.40 -2.75
CA SER A 61 -10.54 3.54 -1.91
C SER A 61 -10.51 4.83 -1.07
N PHE A 62 -9.33 5.24 -0.60
CA PHE A 62 -9.15 6.45 0.18
C PHE A 62 -9.38 7.70 -0.68
N PHE A 63 -8.75 7.79 -1.86
CA PHE A 63 -8.92 8.93 -2.75
C PHE A 63 -10.33 9.01 -3.32
N HIS A 64 -10.96 7.89 -3.65
CA HIS A 64 -12.37 7.86 -4.06
C HIS A 64 -13.29 8.40 -2.96
N LYS A 65 -13.05 8.00 -1.69
CA LYS A 65 -13.81 8.54 -0.55
C LYS A 65 -13.55 10.02 -0.32
N LEU A 66 -12.32 10.48 -0.49
CA LEU A 66 -11.99 11.90 -0.41
C LEU A 66 -12.74 12.70 -1.47
N ASP A 67 -12.71 12.25 -2.73
CA ASP A 67 -13.36 12.95 -3.85
C ASP A 67 -14.90 12.89 -3.76
N SER A 68 -15.46 11.84 -3.16
CA SER A 68 -16.91 11.69 -2.92
C SER A 68 -17.42 12.39 -1.66
N SER A 69 -16.54 12.92 -0.79
CA SER A 69 -16.96 13.48 0.49
C SER A 69 -17.57 14.88 0.34
N ALA A 70 -18.65 15.15 1.06
CA ALA A 70 -19.30 16.47 1.12
C ALA A 70 -18.61 17.46 2.09
N ASN A 71 -17.43 17.12 2.60
CA ASN A 71 -16.73 17.93 3.58
C ASN A 71 -16.02 19.10 2.87
N THR A 72 -16.38 20.33 3.23
CA THR A 72 -15.83 21.56 2.65
C THR A 72 -14.32 21.69 2.85
N ALA A 73 -13.80 21.27 4.01
CA ALA A 73 -12.36 21.29 4.29
C ALA A 73 -11.54 20.36 3.37
N ILE A 74 -12.17 19.31 2.82
CA ILE A 74 -11.54 18.40 1.87
C ILE A 74 -11.58 19.01 0.46
N ALA A 75 -12.64 19.74 0.12
CA ALA A 75 -12.76 20.45 -1.15
C ALA A 75 -11.73 21.58 -1.31
N GLU A 76 -11.30 22.19 -0.21
CA GLU A 76 -10.23 23.20 -0.19
C GLU A 76 -8.83 22.65 -0.49
N ILE A 77 -8.63 21.31 -0.43
CA ILE A 77 -7.34 20.70 -0.71
C ILE A 77 -7.01 20.84 -2.21
N PRO A 78 -5.90 21.50 -2.58
CA PRO A 78 -5.57 21.72 -3.98
C PRO A 78 -5.37 20.40 -4.73
N LYS A 79 -6.11 20.24 -5.83
CA LYS A 79 -5.90 19.16 -6.79
C LYS A 79 -4.64 19.47 -7.62
N TYR A 80 -3.85 18.44 -7.89
CA TYR A 80 -2.69 18.52 -8.77
C TYR A 80 -2.79 17.38 -9.77
N ASP A 81 -2.28 17.61 -10.97
CA ASP A 81 -2.16 16.56 -11.97
C ASP A 81 -1.05 15.57 -11.54
N PRO A 82 -1.37 14.30 -11.29
CA PRO A 82 -0.37 13.32 -10.88
C PRO A 82 0.54 12.87 -12.03
N LEU A 83 0.25 13.24 -13.29
CA LEU A 83 1.13 13.02 -14.45
C LEU A 83 2.32 14.00 -14.47
N GLU A 84 2.25 15.10 -13.72
CA GLU A 84 3.34 16.07 -13.67
C GLU A 84 4.62 15.47 -13.08
N PRO A 85 5.78 15.61 -13.77
CA PRO A 85 7.03 15.01 -13.32
C PRO A 85 7.50 15.55 -11.96
N LYS A 86 7.18 16.81 -11.64
CA LYS A 86 7.49 17.45 -10.35
C LYS A 86 6.66 16.90 -9.18
N LYS A 87 5.59 16.15 -9.45
CA LYS A 87 4.64 15.66 -8.45
C LYS A 87 4.68 14.13 -8.26
N LYS A 88 5.60 13.41 -8.90
CA LYS A 88 5.72 11.92 -8.83
C LYS A 88 5.83 11.31 -7.43
N ARG A 89 6.30 12.07 -6.43
CA ARG A 89 6.41 11.61 -5.03
C ARG A 89 5.13 11.82 -4.22
N ARG A 90 4.12 12.47 -4.82
CA ARG A 90 2.87 12.78 -4.18
C ARG A 90 1.93 11.56 -4.24
N PRO A 91 0.99 11.45 -3.30
CA PRO A 91 0.31 10.18 -3.06
C PRO A 91 -0.74 9.78 -4.11
N ARG A 92 -1.29 10.74 -4.88
CA ARG A 92 -2.22 10.45 -5.99
C ARG A 92 -1.51 9.82 -7.19
N THR A 93 -0.17 9.89 -7.27
CA THR A 93 0.60 9.22 -8.33
C THR A 93 0.40 7.70 -8.30
N LEU A 94 0.08 7.14 -7.13
CA LEU A 94 -0.22 5.71 -6.97
C LEU A 94 -1.47 5.27 -7.72
N LEU A 95 -2.33 6.22 -8.14
CA LEU A 95 -3.53 5.96 -8.94
C LEU A 95 -3.23 5.82 -10.44
N ILE A 96 -2.13 6.42 -10.92
CA ILE A 96 -1.79 6.46 -12.36
C ILE A 96 -1.01 5.23 -12.79
N ASN A 97 -0.08 4.75 -11.96
CA ASN A 97 0.68 3.53 -12.23
C ASN A 97 -0.13 2.26 -11.89
N ALA A 98 -1.45 2.30 -12.07
CA ALA A 98 -2.41 1.23 -11.82
C ALA A 98 -2.41 0.20 -12.95
#